data_AF-A0A8S3IFL7-F1
#
_entry.id   AF-A0A8S3IFL7-F1
#
_cell.length_a   1.000
_cell.length_b   1.000
_cell.length_c   1.000
_cell.angle_alpha   90.00
_cell.angle_beta   90.00
_cell.angle_gamma   90.00
#
_symmetry.space_group_name_H-M   'P 1'
#
loop_
_entity.id
_entity.type
_entity.pdbx_description
1 polymer ?
#
loop_
_entity_poly.entity_id
_entity_poly.type
_entity_poly.pdbx_seq_one_letter_code
_entity_poly.pdbx_strand_id
1 'polypeptide(L)'
;AKIKIDKNEEIASFKFDHMSTSLIKINFDRWQHENKDNDWYTITPENSDEHPNSIVQLNMRILRTQIESTNDYRLIETVFSNFNLFPLTNKTHETSENRNQLIGMPISIRIANLTKIRADSDLVRFQIRINQYIQASKISCVYWSFDEDNGSWIADNGCRLIGYIDQYAQCSCNHLTHFALLLVR
;
A
#
# COMPACT_ATOMS: atom_id res chain seq x y z
N ALA A 1 -16.11 -16.64 1.29
CA ALA A 1 -15.88 -15.18 1.41
C ALA A 1 -16.68 -14.65 2.60
N LYS A 2 -16.10 -13.73 3.38
CA LYS A 2 -16.80 -13.02 4.48
C LYS A 2 -16.89 -11.53 4.15
N ILE A 3 -18.05 -10.91 4.40
CA ILE A 3 -18.29 -9.48 4.18
C ILE A 3 -18.57 -8.84 5.53
N LYS A 4 -17.94 -7.70 5.81
CA LYS A 4 -18.25 -6.83 6.94
C LYS A 4 -18.50 -5.43 6.41
N ILE A 5 -19.53 -4.77 6.90
CA ILE A 5 -19.81 -3.36 6.65
C ILE A 5 -19.75 -2.67 8.00
N ASP A 6 -19.04 -1.54 8.06
CA ASP A 6 -19.00 -0.71 9.26
C ASP A 6 -20.38 -0.10 9.57
N LYS A 7 -20.54 0.43 10.79
CA LYS A 7 -21.83 0.98 11.23
C LYS A 7 -22.28 2.22 10.45
N ASN A 8 -21.33 2.94 9.87
CA ASN A 8 -21.59 4.18 9.13
C ASN A 8 -21.67 3.96 7.60
N GLU A 9 -21.53 2.70 7.14
CA GLU A 9 -21.39 2.30 5.74
C GLU A 9 -20.27 3.03 4.97
N GLU A 10 -19.26 3.53 5.68
CA GLU A 10 -18.08 4.17 5.10
C GLU A 10 -17.03 3.12 4.69
N ILE A 11 -17.02 1.96 5.33
CA ILE A 11 -16.05 0.88 5.09
C ILE A 11 -16.78 -0.44 4.84
N ALA A 12 -16.47 -1.06 3.70
CA ALA A 12 -16.85 -2.44 3.41
C ALA A 12 -15.60 -3.31 3.23
N SER A 13 -15.47 -4.35 4.06
CA SER A 13 -14.34 -5.28 4.03
C SER A 13 -14.77 -6.66 3.54
N PHE A 14 -13.97 -7.21 2.63
CA PHE A 14 -14.16 -8.49 1.96
C PHE A 14 -12.95 -9.37 2.26
N LYS A 15 -13.18 -10.54 2.88
CA LYS A 15 -12.12 -11.52 3.16
C LYS A 15 -12.29 -12.75 2.28
N PHE A 16 -11.23 -13.04 1.53
CA PHE A 16 -11.04 -14.23 0.71
C PHE A 16 -9.88 -15.05 1.26
N ASP A 17 -9.68 -16.26 0.73
CA ASP A 17 -8.67 -17.19 1.26
C ASP A 17 -7.24 -16.64 1.13
N HIS A 18 -6.98 -15.90 0.05
CA HIS A 18 -5.64 -15.41 -0.32
C HIS A 18 -5.51 -13.88 -0.35
N MET A 19 -6.58 -13.16 0.00
CA MET A 19 -6.56 -11.70 0.04
C MET A 19 -7.66 -11.14 0.94
N SER A 20 -7.45 -9.94 1.45
CA SER A 20 -8.50 -9.14 2.10
C SER A 20 -8.57 -7.79 1.42
N THR A 21 -9.77 -7.32 1.09
CA THR A 21 -9.99 -6.03 0.42
C THR A 21 -10.90 -5.15 1.27
N SER A 22 -10.55 -3.88 1.43
CA SER A 22 -11.36 -2.85 2.07
C SER A 22 -11.72 -1.78 1.04
N LEU A 23 -13.01 -1.49 0.94
CA LEU A 23 -13.55 -0.37 0.18
C LEU A 23 -13.90 0.74 1.18
N ILE A 24 -13.23 1.88 1.09
CA ILE A 24 -13.41 3.02 1.99
C ILE A 24 -13.98 4.19 1.20
N LYS A 25 -15.16 4.67 1.59
CA LYS A 25 -15.75 5.91 1.08
C LYS A 25 -15.07 7.08 1.76
N ILE A 26 -14.62 8.05 0.97
CA ILE A 26 -13.99 9.26 1.49
C ILE A 26 -14.69 10.45 0.84
N ASN A 27 -15.14 11.39 1.67
CA ASN A 27 -15.62 12.69 1.26
C ASN A 27 -14.58 13.75 1.62
N PHE A 28 -14.06 14.46 0.62
CA PHE A 28 -12.96 15.41 0.82
C PHE A 28 -13.33 16.59 1.72
N ASP A 29 -14.52 17.17 1.55
CA ASP A 29 -14.95 18.34 2.31
C ASP A 29 -15.13 18.00 3.79
N ARG A 30 -15.74 16.85 4.08
CA ARG A 30 -15.87 16.31 5.45
C ARG A 30 -14.49 16.11 6.06
N TRP A 31 -13.60 15.41 5.34
CA TRP A 31 -12.25 15.16 5.82
C TRP A 31 -11.50 16.47 6.11
N GLN A 32 -11.57 17.45 5.21
CA GLN A 32 -10.91 18.75 5.35
C GLN A 32 -11.47 19.54 6.54
N HIS A 33 -12.78 19.46 6.78
CA HIS A 33 -13.42 20.10 7.93
C HIS A 33 -12.91 19.54 9.26
N GLU A 34 -12.74 18.21 9.33
CA GLU A 34 -12.31 17.47 10.52
C GLU A 34 -10.79 17.50 10.75
N ASN A 35 -9.98 17.63 9.69
CA ASN A 35 -8.52 17.44 9.72
C ASN A 35 -7.73 18.67 9.23
N LYS A 36 -8.11 19.87 9.70
CA LYS A 36 -7.58 21.15 9.18
C LYS A 36 -6.04 21.26 9.14
N ASP A 37 -5.34 20.63 10.09
CA ASP A 37 -3.89 20.76 10.25
C ASP A 37 -3.10 19.50 9.85
N ASN A 38 -3.78 18.44 9.38
CA ASN A 38 -3.13 17.18 9.04
C ASN A 38 -3.47 16.77 7.60
N ASP A 39 -2.46 16.79 6.74
CA ASP A 39 -2.58 16.35 5.34
C ASP A 39 -2.80 14.83 5.19
N TRP A 40 -2.49 14.03 6.22
CA TRP A 40 -2.45 12.57 6.15
C TRP A 40 -3.69 11.92 6.76
N TYR A 41 -4.46 11.23 5.93
CA TYR A 41 -5.58 10.38 6.35
C TYR A 41 -5.11 8.94 6.56
N THR A 42 -5.24 8.43 7.78
CA THR A 42 -4.90 7.02 8.10
C THR A 42 -6.10 6.12 7.86
N ILE A 43 -5.87 5.06 7.09
CA ILE A 43 -6.82 3.98 6.88
C ILE A 43 -6.53 2.91 7.91
N THR A 44 -7.47 2.71 8.83
CA THR A 44 -7.41 1.64 9.80
C THR A 44 -8.50 0.62 9.45
N PRO A 45 -8.15 -0.63 9.10
CA PRO A 45 -9.14 -1.67 8.94
C PRO A 45 -9.93 -1.81 10.25
N GLU A 46 -11.25 -1.81 10.16
CA GLU A 46 -12.16 -1.63 11.30
C GLU A 46 -12.23 -2.82 12.29
N ASN A 47 -11.24 -3.72 12.27
CA ASN A 47 -11.00 -4.78 13.24
C ASN A 47 -9.50 -5.13 13.29
N SER A 48 -8.62 -4.13 13.24
CA SER A 48 -7.23 -4.45 13.53
C SER A 48 -7.18 -5.03 14.95
N ASP A 49 -6.75 -6.28 15.06
CA ASP A 49 -6.03 -6.73 16.26
C ASP A 49 -5.06 -5.61 16.67
N GLU A 50 -4.61 -5.61 17.92
CA GLU A 50 -3.65 -4.62 18.44
C GLU A 50 -2.39 -4.45 17.54
N HIS A 51 -2.18 -5.31 16.53
CA HIS A 51 -1.09 -5.33 15.56
C HIS A 51 -1.55 -5.68 14.11
N PRO A 52 -2.02 -4.72 13.29
CA PRO A 52 -2.45 -4.98 11.89
C PRO A 52 -1.29 -5.44 10.97
N ASN A 53 -1.60 -6.18 9.90
CA ASN A 53 -0.57 -6.57 8.92
C ASN A 53 -0.07 -5.40 8.05
N SER A 54 -0.95 -4.42 7.82
CA SER A 54 -0.64 -3.20 7.09
C SER A 54 -1.37 -1.99 7.69
N ILE A 55 -0.74 -0.83 7.57
CA ILE A 55 -1.36 0.47 7.85
C ILE A 55 -1.11 1.35 6.64
N VAL A 56 -2.12 2.03 6.14
CA VAL A 56 -2.01 2.90 4.97
C VAL A 56 -2.38 4.32 5.35
N GLN A 57 -1.64 5.30 4.85
CA GLN A 57 -1.95 6.72 5.00
C GLN A 57 -1.89 7.39 3.63
N LEU A 58 -2.88 8.24 3.33
CA LEU A 58 -2.93 9.02 2.10
C LEU A 58 -2.74 10.50 2.40
N ASN A 59 -1.93 11.17 1.60
CA ASN A 59 -1.85 12.61 1.60
C ASN A 59 -3.03 13.16 0.81
N MET A 60 -4.06 13.62 1.52
CA MET A 60 -5.32 14.04 0.92
C MET A 60 -5.18 15.34 0.15
N ARG A 61 -4.30 16.25 0.59
CA ARG A 61 -4.03 17.50 -0.11
C ARG A 61 -3.38 17.24 -1.47
N ILE A 62 -2.41 16.31 -1.53
CA ILE A 62 -1.79 15.90 -2.80
C ILE A 62 -2.76 15.07 -3.64
N LEU A 63 -3.55 14.17 -3.03
CA LEU A 63 -4.56 13.40 -3.75
C LEU A 63 -5.58 14.30 -4.44
N ARG A 64 -5.99 15.40 -3.78
CA ARG A 64 -6.94 16.37 -4.32
C ARG A 64 -6.47 17.01 -5.63
N THR A 65 -5.16 17.26 -5.78
CA THR A 65 -4.61 17.82 -7.03
C THR A 65 -4.63 16.82 -8.19
N GLN A 66 -4.88 15.54 -7.92
CA GLN A 66 -4.95 14.49 -8.94
C GLN A 66 -6.38 14.13 -9.36
N ILE A 67 -7.40 14.54 -8.59
CA ILE A 67 -8.80 14.08 -8.73
C ILE A 67 -9.78 15.26 -8.62
N GLU A 68 -9.48 16.37 -9.30
CA GLU A 68 -10.20 17.65 -9.14
C GLU A 68 -11.72 17.59 -9.43
N SER A 69 -12.22 16.53 -10.07
CA SER A 69 -13.60 16.44 -10.55
C SER A 69 -14.64 15.95 -9.53
N THR A 70 -14.26 15.35 -8.39
CA THR A 70 -15.23 14.79 -7.43
C THR A 70 -14.83 15.02 -5.96
N ASN A 71 -15.82 15.20 -5.08
CA ASN A 71 -15.60 15.27 -3.64
C ASN A 71 -15.73 13.90 -2.96
N ASP A 72 -16.44 12.96 -3.60
CA ASP A 72 -16.57 11.59 -3.14
C ASP A 72 -15.70 10.67 -4.00
N TYR A 73 -14.91 9.84 -3.33
CA TYR A 73 -14.15 8.77 -3.95
C TYR A 73 -14.15 7.53 -3.07
N ARG A 74 -13.89 6.39 -3.71
CA ARG A 74 -13.77 5.11 -3.04
C ARG A 74 -12.34 4.65 -3.14
N LEU A 75 -11.67 4.54 -2.00
CA LEU A 75 -10.39 3.88 -1.92
C LEU A 75 -10.60 2.37 -1.85
N ILE A 76 -9.76 1.63 -2.56
CA ILE A 76 -9.68 0.18 -2.51
C ILE A 76 -8.27 -0.17 -1.99
N GLU A 77 -8.22 -0.73 -0.79
CA GLU A 77 -7.03 -1.36 -0.22
C GLU A 77 -7.18 -2.88 -0.36
N THR A 78 -6.17 -3.57 -0.88
CA THR A 78 -6.13 -5.04 -0.88
C THR A 78 -4.83 -5.53 -0.27
N VAL A 79 -4.91 -6.39 0.73
CA VAL A 79 -3.76 -7.09 1.33
C VAL A 79 -3.73 -8.51 0.80
N PHE A 80 -2.61 -8.93 0.21
CA PHE A 80 -2.43 -10.25 -0.38
C PHE A 80 -1.66 -11.18 0.57
N SER A 81 -2.23 -12.34 0.90
CA SER A 81 -1.52 -13.38 1.63
C SER A 81 -0.83 -14.40 0.72
N ASN A 82 -1.12 -14.38 -0.59
CA ASN A 82 -0.46 -15.21 -1.60
C ASN A 82 0.56 -14.39 -2.42
N PHE A 83 1.83 -14.66 -2.18
CA PHE A 83 2.98 -14.03 -2.85
C PHE A 83 3.14 -14.43 -4.32
N ASN A 84 2.58 -15.58 -4.73
CA ASN A 84 2.75 -16.11 -6.09
C ASN A 84 2.04 -15.28 -7.16
N LEU A 85 1.16 -14.35 -6.77
CA LEU A 85 0.52 -13.40 -7.68
C LEU A 85 1.50 -12.36 -8.22
N PHE A 86 2.64 -12.16 -7.56
CA PHE A 86 3.65 -11.17 -7.92
C PHE A 86 5.03 -11.82 -8.03
N PRO A 87 5.27 -12.59 -9.09
CA PRO A 87 6.53 -13.32 -9.25
C PRO A 87 7.71 -12.35 -9.33
N LEU A 88 8.81 -12.70 -8.66
CA LEU A 88 10.09 -12.06 -8.89
C LEU A 88 10.63 -12.59 -10.23
N THR A 89 10.60 -11.75 -11.27
CA THR A 89 11.11 -12.10 -12.60
C THR A 89 12.64 -12.06 -12.58
N ASN A 90 13.27 -13.24 -12.64
CA ASN A 90 14.72 -13.39 -12.73
C ASN A 90 15.19 -12.99 -14.14
N LYS A 91 15.70 -11.77 -14.35
CA LYS A 91 16.27 -11.43 -15.66
C LYS A 91 17.69 -11.98 -15.89
N THR A 92 18.40 -12.51 -14.89
CA THR A 92 19.70 -13.21 -15.10
C THR A 92 20.10 -14.13 -13.93
N HIS A 93 21.06 -15.04 -14.18
CA HIS A 93 21.67 -16.06 -13.32
C HIS A 93 22.14 -15.60 -11.92
N GLU A 94 21.21 -15.27 -11.02
CA GLU A 94 21.52 -15.13 -9.60
C GLU A 94 21.52 -16.51 -8.93
N THR A 95 22.62 -16.84 -8.25
CA THR A 95 22.70 -18.01 -7.37
C THR A 95 21.60 -17.95 -6.31
N SER A 96 21.13 -19.10 -5.81
CA SER A 96 20.03 -19.18 -4.83
C SER A 96 20.23 -18.35 -3.56
N GLU A 97 21.48 -18.02 -3.22
CA GLU A 97 21.84 -17.28 -2.01
C GLU A 97 21.69 -15.75 -2.16
N ASN A 98 21.75 -15.20 -3.38
CA ASN A 98 21.64 -13.76 -3.64
C ASN A 98 20.25 -13.31 -4.11
N ARG A 99 19.26 -14.21 -4.10
CA ARG A 99 17.92 -13.85 -4.55
C ARG A 99 17.24 -12.92 -3.56
N ASN A 100 16.77 -11.80 -4.10
CA ASN A 100 15.82 -10.92 -3.43
C ASN A 100 14.59 -11.71 -3.00
N GLN A 101 14.01 -11.34 -1.87
CA GLN A 101 12.86 -12.05 -1.32
C GLN A 101 11.78 -11.05 -0.89
N LEU A 102 10.52 -11.32 -1.26
CA LEU A 102 9.39 -10.58 -0.71
C LEU A 102 9.27 -10.84 0.80
N ILE A 103 9.17 -9.77 1.57
CA ILE A 103 8.99 -9.81 3.02
C ILE A 103 7.70 -9.07 3.40
N GLY A 104 6.93 -9.62 4.35
CA GLY A 104 5.62 -9.08 4.70
C GLY A 104 4.59 -9.21 3.57
N MET A 105 3.32 -8.85 3.80
CA MET A 105 2.26 -9.05 2.82
C MET A 105 2.26 -7.94 1.75
N PRO A 106 2.25 -8.25 0.44
CA PRO A 106 2.03 -7.24 -0.59
C PRO A 106 0.67 -6.57 -0.40
N ILE A 107 0.59 -5.30 -0.76
CA ILE A 107 -0.65 -4.51 -0.66
C ILE A 107 -0.94 -3.83 -2.00
N SER A 108 -2.20 -3.55 -2.30
CA SER A 108 -2.64 -2.70 -3.40
C SER A 108 -3.44 -1.55 -2.86
N ILE A 109 -3.17 -0.35 -3.37
CA ILE A 109 -3.87 0.87 -2.99
C ILE A 109 -4.32 1.54 -4.29
N ARG A 110 -5.63 1.73 -4.46
CA ARG A 110 -6.25 2.22 -5.70
C ARG A 110 -7.42 3.13 -5.38
N ILE A 111 -7.65 4.16 -6.19
CA ILE A 111 -8.93 4.87 -6.18
C ILE A 111 -9.82 4.27 -7.26
N ALA A 112 -11.07 3.96 -6.90
CA ALA A 112 -12.05 3.42 -7.84
C ALA A 112 -12.19 4.35 -9.05
N ASN A 113 -12.33 3.76 -10.24
CA ASN A 113 -12.43 4.44 -11.52
C ASN A 113 -11.18 5.21 -11.97
N LEU A 114 -10.04 5.09 -11.27
CA LEU A 114 -8.77 5.70 -11.67
C LEU A 114 -7.69 4.63 -11.85
N THR A 115 -7.04 4.65 -13.01
CA THR A 115 -6.04 3.64 -13.39
C THR A 115 -4.62 4.05 -13.04
N LYS A 116 -4.31 5.35 -13.07
CA LYS A 116 -2.97 5.88 -12.80
C LYS A 116 -3.09 7.15 -11.95
N ILE A 117 -2.49 7.12 -10.76
CA ILE A 117 -2.35 8.29 -9.90
C ILE A 117 -0.89 8.39 -9.52
N ARG A 118 -0.26 9.52 -9.85
CA ARG A 118 1.12 9.85 -9.53
C ARG A 118 1.24 11.35 -9.35
N ALA A 119 1.97 11.77 -8.33
CA ALA A 119 2.26 13.15 -8.01
C ALA A 119 3.79 13.38 -7.96
N ASP A 120 4.19 14.64 -7.90
CA ASP A 120 5.60 15.02 -7.73
C ASP A 120 6.07 14.93 -6.27
N SER A 121 5.13 14.74 -5.32
CA SER A 121 5.37 14.66 -3.88
C SER A 121 4.83 13.36 -3.29
N ASP A 122 5.20 13.08 -2.04
CA ASP A 122 4.69 11.94 -1.27
C ASP A 122 3.16 11.93 -1.21
N LEU A 123 2.57 10.89 -1.79
CA LEU A 123 1.14 10.70 -1.91
C LEU A 123 0.61 9.64 -0.94
N VAL A 124 1.38 8.59 -0.71
CA VAL A 124 0.98 7.46 0.13
C VAL A 124 2.12 7.04 1.03
N ARG A 125 1.78 6.75 2.29
CA ARG A 125 2.66 6.05 3.21
C ARG A 125 2.01 4.72 3.56
N PHE A 126 2.81 3.69 3.67
CA PHE A 126 2.32 2.41 4.14
C PHE A 126 3.32 1.78 5.08
N GLN A 127 2.79 1.02 6.04
CA GLN A 127 3.55 0.19 6.95
C GLN A 127 3.18 -1.24 6.67
N ILE A 128 4.17 -2.11 6.54
CA ILE A 128 3.96 -3.55 6.42
C ILE A 128 4.71 -4.23 7.57
N ARG A 129 3.99 -5.11 8.26
CA ARG A 129 4.55 -5.90 9.36
C ARG A 129 5.49 -6.98 8.83
N ILE A 130 6.64 -7.11 9.48
CA ILE A 130 7.66 -8.13 9.20
C ILE A 130 7.85 -8.97 10.47
N ASN A 131 7.69 -10.29 10.37
CA ASN A 131 7.79 -11.19 11.53
C ASN A 131 9.24 -11.58 11.92
N GLN A 132 10.23 -10.85 11.42
CA GLN A 132 11.65 -11.13 11.64
C GLN A 132 12.45 -9.83 11.71
N TYR A 133 13.49 -9.80 12.53
CA TYR A 133 14.39 -8.65 12.59
C TYR A 133 15.26 -8.59 11.33
N ILE A 134 15.16 -7.49 10.59
CA ILE A 134 15.95 -7.21 9.39
C ILE A 134 16.60 -5.84 9.59
N GLN A 135 17.88 -5.72 9.22
CA GLN A 135 18.54 -4.41 9.19
C GLN A 135 17.83 -3.52 8.15
N ALA A 136 17.49 -2.29 8.53
CA ALA A 136 16.78 -1.36 7.64
C ALA A 136 17.49 -1.16 6.29
N SER A 137 18.83 -1.21 6.27
CA SER A 137 19.66 -1.13 5.05
C SER A 137 19.42 -2.28 4.05
N LYS A 138 18.78 -3.36 4.49
CA LYS A 138 18.44 -4.51 3.64
C LYS A 138 16.98 -4.52 3.19
N ILE A 139 16.20 -3.50 3.54
CA ILE A 139 14.78 -3.39 3.20
C ILE A 139 14.64 -2.39 2.05
N SER A 140 14.08 -2.84 0.94
CA SER A 140 13.73 -1.98 -0.19
C SER A 140 12.20 -1.91 -0.34
N CYS A 141 11.68 -0.68 -0.44
CA CYS A 141 10.29 -0.43 -0.78
C CYS A 141 10.12 -0.47 -2.29
N VAL A 142 9.27 -1.37 -2.79
CA VAL A 142 9.08 -1.58 -4.22
C VAL A 142 7.62 -1.44 -4.63
N TYR A 143 7.40 -1.15 -5.90
CA TYR A 143 6.08 -1.14 -6.51
C TYR A 143 6.02 -2.06 -7.73
N TRP A 144 4.84 -2.62 -8.01
CA TRP A 144 4.63 -3.45 -9.19
C TRP A 144 4.36 -2.56 -10.41
N SER A 145 5.25 -2.64 -11.40
CA SER A 145 5.06 -2.05 -12.72
C SER A 145 4.37 -3.03 -13.65
N PHE A 146 3.31 -2.57 -14.32
CA PHE A 146 2.61 -3.31 -15.36
C PHE A 146 3.15 -3.01 -16.77
N ASP A 147 4.10 -2.08 -16.89
CA ASP A 147 4.67 -1.66 -18.17
C ASP A 147 5.74 -2.63 -18.70
N GLU A 148 6.19 -3.58 -17.88
CA GLU A 148 7.15 -4.63 -18.25
C GLU A 148 6.39 -5.91 -18.66
N ASP A 149 6.95 -6.69 -19.59
CA ASP A 149 6.35 -7.97 -20.02
C ASP A 149 6.17 -8.92 -18.82
N ASN A 150 4.92 -9.20 -18.47
CA ASN A 150 4.46 -9.94 -17.29
C ASN A 150 4.65 -9.26 -15.92
N GLY A 151 5.01 -7.98 -15.92
CA GLY A 151 5.17 -7.13 -14.73
C GLY A 151 6.45 -7.41 -13.92
N SER A 152 6.87 -6.41 -13.14
CA SER A 152 8.05 -6.53 -12.29
C SER A 152 8.00 -5.59 -11.08
N TRP A 153 8.77 -5.93 -10.04
CA TRP A 153 9.00 -5.07 -8.89
C TRP A 153 10.08 -4.03 -9.21
N ILE A 154 9.74 -2.75 -9.08
CA ILE A 154 10.64 -1.63 -9.31
C ILE A 154 10.99 -0.96 -7.97
N ALA A 155 12.28 -0.79 -7.71
CA ALA A 155 12.82 -0.02 -6.59
C ALA A 155 13.15 1.42 -7.01
N ASP A 156 13.29 2.32 -6.03
CA ASP A 156 13.86 3.67 -6.17
C ASP A 156 13.22 4.60 -7.25
N ASN A 157 11.99 4.34 -7.66
CA ASN A 157 11.26 5.21 -8.62
C ASN A 157 9.99 5.79 -7.98
N GLY A 158 10.24 6.73 -7.06
CA GLY A 158 9.18 7.44 -6.34
C GLY A 158 8.64 6.67 -5.13
N CYS A 159 9.37 5.64 -4.65
CA CYS A 159 9.13 4.93 -3.40
C CYS A 159 10.42 4.87 -2.59
N ARG A 160 10.35 5.04 -1.27
CA ARG A 160 11.53 4.90 -0.37
C ARG A 160 11.13 4.44 1.02
N LEU A 161 12.06 3.76 1.70
CA LEU A 161 11.95 3.46 3.12
C LEU A 161 12.13 4.74 3.92
N ILE A 162 11.20 5.01 4.83
CA ILE A 162 11.25 6.18 5.73
C ILE A 162 11.37 5.79 7.21
N GLY A 163 11.21 4.51 7.55
CA GLY A 163 11.41 4.02 8.90
C GLY A 163 11.27 2.51 9.03
N TYR A 164 11.80 1.97 10.12
CA TYR A 164 11.57 0.60 10.57
C TYR A 164 11.47 0.59 12.09
N ILE A 165 10.24 0.49 12.61
CA ILE A 165 9.93 0.64 14.04
C ILE A 165 8.95 -0.47 14.42
N ASP A 166 9.15 -1.11 15.58
CA ASP A 166 8.23 -2.11 16.14
C ASP A 166 7.76 -3.20 15.16
N GLN A 167 8.69 -3.74 14.35
CA GLN A 167 8.45 -4.75 13.31
C GLN A 167 7.71 -4.23 12.05
N TYR A 168 7.45 -2.93 11.94
CA TYR A 168 6.87 -2.31 10.75
C TYR A 168 7.92 -1.59 9.94
N ALA A 169 8.08 -1.99 8.68
CA ALA A 169 8.80 -1.17 7.71
C ALA A 169 7.83 -0.18 7.08
N GLN A 170 8.18 1.10 7.16
CA GLN A 170 7.38 2.21 6.67
C GLN A 170 7.97 2.76 5.38
N CYS A 171 7.16 2.77 4.33
CA CYS A 171 7.49 3.31 3.03
C CYS A 171 6.71 4.58 2.74
N SER A 172 7.28 5.46 1.92
CA SER A 172 6.60 6.62 1.33
C SER A 172 6.73 6.57 -0.19
N CYS A 173 5.61 6.72 -0.90
CA CYS A 173 5.56 6.71 -2.35
C CYS A 173 4.75 7.87 -2.92
N ASN A 174 5.05 8.27 -4.16
CA ASN A 174 4.37 9.36 -4.88
C ASN A 174 3.28 8.89 -5.86
N HIS A 175 2.89 7.63 -5.82
CA HIS A 175 1.90 7.05 -6.73
C HIS A 175 1.10 5.96 -6.02
N LEU A 176 -0.02 5.54 -6.61
CA LEU A 176 -0.87 4.46 -6.07
C LEU A 176 -0.79 3.23 -6.98
N THR A 177 -0.34 2.09 -6.44
CA THR A 177 -0.29 0.80 -7.13
C THR A 177 -0.24 -0.38 -6.17
N HIS A 178 0.35 -1.50 -6.60
CA HIS A 178 0.71 -2.60 -5.73
C HIS A 178 2.11 -2.34 -5.17
N PHE A 179 2.28 -2.57 -3.88
CA PHE A 179 3.51 -2.35 -3.14
C PHE A 179 3.91 -3.61 -2.41
N ALA A 180 5.20 -3.74 -2.20
CA ALA A 180 5.76 -4.76 -1.32
C ALA A 180 7.08 -4.28 -0.74
N LEU A 181 7.65 -5.12 0.10
CA LEU A 181 9.01 -4.98 0.60
C LEU A 181 9.87 -6.11 0.03
N LEU A 182 11.08 -5.77 -0.38
CA LEU A 182 12.12 -6.75 -0.71
C LEU A 182 13.20 -6.74 0.36
N LEU A 183 13.58 -7.94 0.79
CA LEU A 183 14.88 -8.19 1.41
C LEU A 183 15.92 -8.25 0.29
N VAL A 184 16.74 -7.21 0.19
CA VAL A 184 17.92 -7.18 -0.68
C VAL A 184 19.11 -7.82 0.06
N ARG A 185 19.78 -8.76 -0.59
CA ARG A 185 20.87 -9.55 0.00
C ARG A 185 22.23 -9.15 -0.56
#